data_AF-A0A1V2QNJ3-F1
#
_entry.id   AF-A0A1V2QNJ3-F1
#
_cell.length_a   1.000
_cell.length_b   1.000
_cell.length_c   1.000
_cell.angle_alpha   90.00
_cell.angle_beta   90.00
_cell.angle_gamma   90.00
#
_symmetry.space_group_name_H-M   'P 1'
#
loop_
_entity.id
_entity.type
_entity.pdbx_description
1 polymer ?
#
loop_
_entity_poly.entity_id
_entity_poly.type
_entity_poly.pdbx_seq_one_letter_code
_entity_poly.pdbx_strand_id
1 'polypeptide(L)'
;MPDTVTAAQAKANGAPRHDPKVTIALRNFAISITVFNIVGYTLLGFEQPWLWPFIALFTGYTTEIVLEWVGAKVERRAPRFLGNGKRGMIEFLYPAHITSLALNMLIYVNDQLWALIFGVIVAVGAKWILRAPVRGRLRHYMNPSNFGITVILLVFPWASIAPPYHFTEHISGWVDWLIPAIIIVGGTMINGKLTGRMPLLLGWVSVFALQAIVRGILFDTSISAALGMMTGVAFILFTNYMITDPGTTPAKPAAQFLFGGGVAAMYGVLMVAHIAYGIFLATALVCLIRGMFLWGLHVTNKAREQHELTLRAAGALPDAGQLPAPATNATTGGNHDDKVVRT
;
A
#
# COMPACT_ATOMS: atom_id res chain seq x y z
N MET A 1 12.42 -36.87 -32.51
CA MET A 1 11.32 -36.41 -31.63
C MET A 1 11.91 -35.61 -30.45
N PRO A 2 12.01 -34.28 -30.55
CA PRO A 2 12.35 -33.47 -29.39
C PRO A 2 11.52 -32.18 -29.30
N ASP A 3 10.19 -32.23 -29.16
CA ASP A 3 9.37 -31.00 -29.14
C ASP A 3 8.30 -30.93 -28.03
N THR A 4 8.21 -31.92 -27.14
CA THR A 4 7.15 -31.95 -26.12
C THR A 4 7.55 -31.37 -24.76
N VAL A 5 8.86 -31.24 -24.48
CA VAL A 5 9.35 -30.76 -23.17
C VAL A 5 9.35 -29.23 -23.06
N THR A 6 9.62 -28.52 -24.16
CA THR A 6 9.67 -27.05 -24.21
C THR A 6 8.28 -26.40 -24.10
N ALA A 7 7.25 -27.01 -24.67
CA ALA A 7 5.88 -26.50 -24.60
C ALA A 7 5.24 -26.65 -23.20
N ALA A 8 5.60 -27.71 -22.46
CA ALA A 8 5.12 -27.93 -21.10
C ALA A 8 5.73 -26.94 -20.10
N GLN A 9 7.01 -26.56 -20.28
CA GLN A 9 7.67 -25.56 -19.44
C GLN A 9 7.23 -24.12 -19.77
N ALA A 10 6.88 -23.82 -21.03
CA ALA A 10 6.30 -22.53 -21.40
C ALA A 10 4.92 -22.28 -20.76
N LYS A 11 4.16 -23.34 -20.46
CA LYS A 11 2.85 -23.25 -19.79
C LYS A 11 2.95 -22.99 -18.28
N ALA A 12 4.13 -23.18 -17.67
CA ALA A 12 4.37 -22.95 -16.24
C ALA A 12 4.66 -21.48 -15.88
N ASN A 13 4.97 -20.62 -16.87
CA ASN A 13 5.23 -19.19 -16.67
C ASN A 13 3.99 -18.31 -16.87
N GLY A 14 2.80 -18.86 -16.64
CA GLY A 14 1.56 -18.10 -16.61
C GLY A 14 1.67 -16.96 -15.61
N ALA A 15 1.36 -15.75 -16.07
CA ALA A 15 1.37 -14.50 -15.30
C ALA A 15 0.92 -14.72 -13.85
N PRO A 16 1.53 -14.05 -12.85
CA PRO A 16 1.20 -14.28 -11.45
C PRO A 16 -0.30 -14.07 -11.26
N ARG A 17 -1.05 -15.17 -11.04
CA ARG A 17 -2.45 -15.13 -10.62
C ARG A 17 -2.46 -14.25 -9.39
N HIS A 18 -3.08 -13.08 -9.50
CA HIS A 18 -3.45 -12.35 -8.30
C HIS A 18 -4.33 -13.29 -7.49
N ASP A 19 -4.04 -13.42 -6.20
CA ASP A 19 -4.91 -14.13 -5.27
C ASP A 19 -6.34 -13.61 -5.49
N PRO A 20 -7.34 -14.48 -5.71
CA PRO A 20 -8.73 -14.07 -5.89
C PRO A 20 -9.18 -13.05 -4.84
N LYS A 21 -8.70 -13.17 -3.59
CA LYS A 21 -8.99 -12.20 -2.53
C LYS A 21 -8.50 -10.79 -2.84
N VAL A 22 -7.31 -10.65 -3.44
CA VAL A 22 -6.75 -9.35 -3.81
C VAL A 22 -7.54 -8.72 -4.95
N THR A 23 -7.95 -9.50 -5.95
CA THR A 23 -8.78 -8.97 -7.05
C THR A 23 -10.16 -8.51 -6.56
N ILE A 24 -10.78 -9.25 -5.64
CA ILE A 24 -12.05 -8.86 -5.01
C ILE A 24 -11.87 -7.59 -4.18
N ALA A 25 -10.78 -7.51 -3.40
CA ALA A 25 -10.46 -6.31 -2.63
C ALA A 25 -10.31 -5.08 -3.53
N LEU A 26 -9.51 -5.18 -4.59
CA LEU A 26 -9.30 -4.10 -5.56
C LEU A 26 -10.60 -3.66 -6.23
N ARG A 27 -11.45 -4.61 -6.65
CA ARG A 27 -12.75 -4.31 -7.23
C ARG A 27 -13.66 -3.57 -6.25
N ASN A 28 -13.81 -4.09 -5.03
CA ASN A 28 -14.67 -3.48 -4.02
C ASN A 28 -14.17 -2.08 -3.66
N PHE A 29 -12.86 -1.89 -3.64
CA PHE A 29 -12.23 -0.61 -3.38
C PHE A 29 -12.46 0.39 -4.52
N ALA A 30 -12.30 -0.04 -5.77
CA ALA A 30 -12.60 0.77 -6.94
C ALA A 30 -14.07 1.20 -6.99
N ILE A 31 -15.00 0.30 -6.67
CA ILE A 31 -16.43 0.63 -6.57
C ILE A 31 -16.66 1.65 -5.44
N SER A 32 -16.13 1.38 -4.24
CA SER A 32 -16.32 2.26 -3.07
C SER A 32 -15.83 3.67 -3.33
N ILE A 33 -14.64 3.84 -3.93
CA ILE A 33 -14.08 5.16 -4.21
C ILE A 33 -14.81 5.87 -5.36
N THR A 34 -15.31 5.12 -6.34
CA THR A 34 -16.18 5.67 -7.40
C THR A 34 -17.46 6.23 -6.82
N VAL A 35 -18.18 5.41 -6.03
CA VAL A 35 -19.44 5.80 -5.39
C VAL A 35 -19.20 7.01 -4.50
N PHE A 36 -18.10 7.00 -3.73
CA PHE A 36 -17.76 8.12 -2.86
C PHE A 36 -17.44 9.40 -3.64
N ASN A 37 -16.76 9.33 -4.78
CA ASN A 37 -16.55 10.50 -5.65
C ASN A 37 -17.88 11.00 -6.23
N ILE A 38 -18.75 10.10 -6.70
CA ILE A 38 -20.07 10.48 -7.23
C ILE A 38 -20.88 11.21 -6.14
N VAL A 39 -20.95 10.63 -4.93
CA VAL A 39 -21.59 11.24 -3.77
C VAL A 39 -20.91 12.56 -3.38
N GLY A 40 -19.58 12.64 -3.50
CA GLY A 40 -18.79 13.84 -3.29
C GLY A 40 -19.26 15.02 -4.13
N TYR A 41 -19.31 14.81 -5.45
CA TYR A 41 -19.74 15.82 -6.40
C TYR A 41 -21.24 16.13 -6.34
N THR A 42 -22.09 15.15 -6.03
CA THR A 42 -23.56 15.36 -6.05
C THR A 42 -24.14 15.83 -4.72
N LEU A 43 -23.56 15.43 -3.59
CA LEU A 43 -24.16 15.60 -2.26
C LEU A 43 -23.21 16.24 -1.24
N LEU A 44 -21.90 15.99 -1.27
CA LEU A 44 -20.99 16.50 -0.22
C LEU A 44 -20.59 17.94 -0.47
N GLY A 45 -20.49 18.36 -1.73
CA GLY A 45 -20.01 19.68 -2.13
C GLY A 45 -18.58 19.68 -2.61
N PHE A 46 -18.21 18.73 -3.47
CA PHE A 46 -16.88 18.83 -4.07
C PHE A 46 -16.77 20.09 -4.94
N GLU A 47 -15.89 21.01 -4.54
CA GLU A 47 -15.65 22.31 -5.19
C GLU A 47 -14.98 22.16 -6.57
N GLN A 48 -14.33 21.03 -6.81
CA GLN A 48 -13.56 20.80 -8.02
C GLN A 48 -14.50 20.74 -9.25
N PRO A 49 -14.05 21.16 -10.44
CA PRO A 49 -14.85 21.02 -11.65
C PRO A 49 -15.20 19.56 -11.96
N TRP A 50 -16.44 19.33 -12.40
CA TRP A 50 -16.98 18.00 -12.75
C TRP A 50 -16.17 17.22 -13.78
N LEU A 51 -15.34 17.90 -14.58
CA LEU A 51 -14.48 17.27 -15.59
C LEU A 51 -13.21 16.63 -14.99
N TRP A 52 -12.76 17.10 -13.82
CA TRP A 52 -11.52 16.65 -13.18
C TRP A 52 -11.43 15.14 -12.90
N PRO A 53 -12.44 14.47 -12.33
CA PRO A 53 -12.34 13.03 -12.09
C PRO A 53 -12.19 12.23 -13.40
N PHE A 54 -12.82 12.69 -14.48
CA PHE A 54 -12.69 12.06 -15.80
C PHE A 54 -11.29 12.26 -16.39
N ILE A 55 -10.72 13.46 -16.25
CA ILE A 55 -9.36 13.73 -16.71
C ILE A 55 -8.34 12.95 -15.89
N ALA A 56 -8.52 12.88 -14.56
CA ALA A 56 -7.68 12.08 -13.68
C ALA A 56 -7.72 10.60 -14.08
N LEU A 57 -8.91 10.03 -14.28
CA LEU A 57 -9.08 8.65 -14.74
C LEU A 57 -8.43 8.41 -16.11
N PHE A 58 -8.70 9.28 -17.09
CA PHE A 58 -8.12 9.17 -18.42
C PHE A 58 -6.59 9.20 -18.37
N THR A 59 -6.02 10.15 -17.61
CA THR A 59 -4.58 10.28 -17.41
C THR A 59 -3.99 9.03 -16.75
N GLY A 60 -4.63 8.53 -15.68
CA GLY A 60 -4.15 7.37 -14.95
C GLY A 60 -4.20 6.08 -15.77
N TYR A 61 -5.28 5.86 -16.50
CA TYR A 61 -5.41 4.71 -17.40
C TYR A 61 -4.41 4.75 -18.53
N THR A 62 -4.26 5.91 -19.18
CA THR A 62 -3.29 6.09 -20.26
C THR A 62 -1.88 5.83 -19.75
N THR A 63 -1.52 6.39 -18.60
CA THR A 63 -0.20 6.20 -17.98
C THR A 63 0.06 4.72 -17.65
N GLU A 64 -0.89 4.04 -17.02
CA GLU A 64 -0.74 2.63 -16.64
C GLU A 64 -0.62 1.72 -17.86
N ILE A 65 -1.41 1.96 -18.92
CA ILE A 65 -1.34 1.19 -20.18
C ILE A 65 0.00 1.41 -20.88
N VAL A 66 0.46 2.66 -21.00
CA VAL A 66 1.72 2.99 -21.66
C VAL A 66 2.90 2.36 -20.92
N LEU A 67 2.95 2.49 -19.59
CA LEU A 67 4.02 1.91 -18.78
C LEU A 67 4.04 0.38 -18.84
N GLU A 68 2.87 -0.26 -18.84
CA GLU A 68 2.75 -1.70 -19.01
C GLU A 68 3.17 -2.16 -20.41
N TRP A 69 2.81 -1.42 -21.45
CA TRP A 69 3.26 -1.72 -22.81
C TRP A 69 4.78 -1.63 -22.96
N VAL A 70 5.39 -0.55 -22.44
CA VAL A 70 6.84 -0.38 -22.42
C VAL A 70 7.50 -1.50 -21.62
N GLY A 71 7.03 -1.77 -20.40
CA GLY A 71 7.56 -2.81 -19.54
C GLY A 71 7.44 -4.22 -20.15
N ALA A 72 6.31 -4.53 -20.78
CA ALA A 72 6.09 -5.80 -21.47
C ALA A 72 7.04 -5.98 -22.66
N LYS A 73 7.29 -4.91 -23.42
CA LYS A 73 8.23 -4.92 -24.55
C LYS A 73 9.67 -5.14 -24.09
N VAL A 74 10.10 -4.47 -23.03
CA VAL A 74 11.45 -4.63 -22.45
C VAL A 74 11.64 -6.04 -21.88
N GLU A 75 10.66 -6.55 -21.14
CA GLU A 75 10.70 -7.89 -20.52
C GLU A 75 10.36 -9.02 -21.52
N ARG A 76 10.10 -8.70 -22.80
CA ARG A 76 9.67 -9.64 -23.85
C ARG A 76 8.53 -10.57 -23.42
N ARG A 77 7.57 -10.02 -22.69
CA ARG A 77 6.37 -10.73 -22.22
C ARG A 77 5.11 -10.16 -22.87
N ALA A 78 4.03 -10.93 -22.86
CA ALA A 78 2.73 -10.39 -23.23
C ALA A 78 2.29 -9.30 -22.22
N PRO A 79 1.70 -8.19 -22.69
CA PRO A 79 1.07 -7.19 -21.83
C PRO A 79 0.00 -7.81 -20.93
N ARG A 80 -0.01 -7.42 -19.65
CA ARG A 80 -0.94 -7.98 -18.64
C ARG A 80 -2.39 -7.71 -18.97
N PHE A 81 -2.68 -6.55 -19.56
CA PHE A 81 -4.03 -6.15 -19.95
C PHE A 81 -4.63 -6.97 -21.10
N LEU A 82 -3.80 -7.73 -21.84
CA LEU A 82 -4.27 -8.68 -22.86
C LEU A 82 -4.61 -10.06 -22.27
N GLY A 83 -4.20 -10.35 -21.03
CA GLY A 83 -4.57 -11.58 -20.34
C GLY A 83 -6.08 -11.63 -20.06
N ASN A 84 -6.71 -12.81 -20.17
CA ASN A 84 -8.12 -13.03 -19.82
C ASN A 84 -9.16 -12.12 -20.53
N GLY A 85 -8.81 -11.55 -21.69
CA GLY A 85 -9.70 -10.69 -22.49
C GLY A 85 -10.18 -9.44 -21.75
N LYS A 86 -11.45 -9.05 -21.96
CA LYS A 86 -12.04 -7.84 -21.37
C LYS A 86 -11.94 -7.81 -19.84
N ARG A 87 -12.04 -8.98 -19.18
CA ARG A 87 -11.99 -9.08 -17.73
C ARG A 87 -10.59 -8.75 -17.18
N GLY A 88 -9.53 -9.23 -17.83
CA GLY A 88 -8.17 -8.93 -17.37
C GLY A 88 -7.77 -7.48 -17.62
N MET A 89 -8.30 -6.84 -18.68
CA MET A 89 -8.17 -5.39 -18.87
C MET A 89 -8.76 -4.60 -17.69
N ILE A 90 -9.98 -4.93 -17.27
CA ILE A 90 -10.64 -4.24 -16.13
C ILE A 90 -9.87 -4.50 -14.83
N GLU A 91 -9.50 -5.75 -14.56
CA GLU A 91 -8.73 -6.12 -13.36
C GLU A 91 -7.36 -5.42 -13.31
N PHE A 92 -6.74 -5.21 -14.48
CA PHE A 92 -5.50 -4.46 -14.62
C PHE A 92 -5.67 -2.96 -14.33
N LEU A 93 -6.82 -2.36 -14.69
CA LEU A 93 -7.07 -0.93 -14.50
C LEU A 93 -7.51 -0.55 -13.08
N TYR A 94 -7.99 -1.48 -12.24
CA TYR A 94 -8.46 -1.15 -10.88
C TYR A 94 -7.43 -0.35 -10.06
N PRO A 95 -6.14 -0.72 -9.97
CA PRO A 95 -5.18 0.04 -9.18
C PRO A 95 -4.99 1.48 -9.70
N ALA A 96 -5.00 1.69 -11.02
CA ALA A 96 -4.86 3.03 -11.61
C ALA A 96 -6.13 3.87 -11.40
N HIS A 97 -7.30 3.24 -11.51
CA HIS A 97 -8.59 3.85 -11.21
C HIS A 97 -8.63 4.41 -9.79
N ILE A 98 -8.29 3.55 -8.82
CA ILE A 98 -8.25 3.88 -7.40
C ILE A 98 -7.29 5.05 -7.15
N THR A 99 -6.07 4.95 -7.65
CA THR A 99 -5.05 5.99 -7.44
C THR A 99 -5.48 7.34 -8.00
N SER A 100 -6.11 7.35 -9.18
CA SER A 100 -6.51 8.59 -9.87
C SER A 100 -7.67 9.28 -9.15
N LEU A 101 -8.71 8.54 -8.75
CA LEU A 101 -9.83 9.11 -8.00
C LEU A 101 -9.43 9.53 -6.58
N ALA A 102 -8.56 8.76 -5.92
CA ALA A 102 -8.05 9.13 -4.60
C ALA A 102 -7.26 10.44 -4.66
N LEU A 103 -6.38 10.59 -5.66
CA LEU A 103 -5.60 11.80 -5.83
C LEU A 103 -6.50 12.99 -6.15
N ASN A 104 -7.41 12.85 -7.13
CA ASN A 104 -8.37 13.89 -7.51
C ASN A 104 -9.14 14.44 -6.30
N MET A 105 -9.69 13.54 -5.49
CA MET A 105 -10.53 13.93 -4.36
C MET A 105 -9.74 14.56 -3.20
N LEU A 106 -8.48 14.18 -3.01
CA LEU A 106 -7.71 14.56 -1.82
C LEU A 106 -6.79 15.75 -2.06
N ILE A 107 -6.49 16.10 -3.30
CA ILE A 107 -5.71 17.28 -3.63
C ILE A 107 -6.61 18.45 -4.03
N TYR A 108 -6.24 19.65 -3.60
CA TYR A 108 -6.83 20.89 -4.06
C TYR A 108 -5.78 21.67 -4.86
N VAL A 109 -5.94 21.69 -6.19
CA VAL A 109 -5.02 22.38 -7.11
C VAL A 109 -5.67 23.59 -7.81
N ASN A 110 -6.65 24.23 -7.16
CA ASN A 110 -7.35 25.42 -7.67
C ASN A 110 -7.92 25.22 -9.09
N ASP A 111 -7.48 26.01 -10.06
CA ASP A 111 -7.83 25.93 -11.48
C ASP A 111 -6.74 25.25 -12.35
N GLN A 112 -5.66 24.78 -11.72
CA GLN A 112 -4.45 24.32 -12.40
C GLN A 112 -4.52 22.84 -12.75
N LEU A 113 -5.25 22.53 -13.82
CA LEU A 113 -5.44 21.16 -14.31
C LEU A 113 -4.12 20.40 -14.54
N TRP A 114 -3.07 21.10 -14.97
CA TRP A 114 -1.77 20.48 -15.24
C TRP A 114 -1.12 19.89 -13.99
N ALA A 115 -1.34 20.47 -12.80
CA ALA A 115 -0.84 19.90 -11.56
C ALA A 115 -1.55 18.61 -11.19
N LEU A 116 -2.86 18.50 -11.45
CA LEU A 116 -3.61 17.25 -11.30
C LEU A 116 -3.04 16.16 -12.22
N ILE A 117 -2.89 16.47 -13.52
CA ILE A 117 -2.33 15.54 -14.52
C ILE A 117 -0.93 15.08 -14.09
N PHE A 118 -0.06 16.02 -13.71
CA PHE A 118 1.28 15.73 -13.22
C PHE A 118 1.25 14.79 -12.01
N GLY A 119 0.42 15.09 -11.01
CA GLY A 119 0.29 14.26 -9.81
C GLY A 119 -0.15 12.83 -10.12
N VAL A 120 -1.12 12.66 -11.01
CA VAL A 120 -1.59 11.34 -11.44
C VAL A 120 -0.48 10.56 -12.15
N ILE A 121 0.27 11.20 -13.05
CA ILE A 121 1.40 10.57 -13.75
C ILE A 121 2.47 10.13 -12.74
N VAL A 122 2.83 11.01 -11.80
CA VAL A 122 3.81 10.69 -10.75
C VAL A 122 3.33 9.55 -9.86
N ALA A 123 2.06 9.58 -9.44
CA ALA A 123 1.46 8.56 -8.59
C ALA A 123 1.47 7.18 -9.26
N VAL A 124 0.97 7.11 -10.49
CA VAL A 124 0.91 5.86 -11.27
C VAL A 124 2.32 5.39 -11.62
N GLY A 125 3.19 6.29 -12.08
CA GLY A 125 4.58 6.00 -12.43
C GLY A 125 5.42 5.50 -11.24
N ALA A 126 5.17 5.99 -10.03
CA ALA A 126 5.88 5.54 -8.83
C ALA A 126 5.72 4.02 -8.58
N LYS A 127 4.59 3.41 -8.95
CA LYS A 127 4.41 1.94 -8.86
C LYS A 127 5.39 1.17 -9.74
N TRP A 128 5.82 1.79 -10.84
CA TRP A 128 6.70 1.20 -11.83
C TRP A 128 8.17 1.35 -11.46
N ILE A 129 8.53 2.53 -10.97
CA ILE A 129 9.92 2.91 -10.68
C ILE A 129 10.31 2.49 -9.26
N LEU A 130 9.49 2.82 -8.26
CA LEU A 130 9.84 2.67 -6.84
C LEU A 130 9.46 1.30 -6.30
N ARG A 131 10.22 0.28 -6.73
CA ARG A 131 10.05 -1.11 -6.30
C ARG A 131 11.21 -1.55 -5.40
N ALA A 132 10.89 -2.31 -4.36
CA ALA A 132 11.85 -2.93 -3.46
C ALA A 132 11.70 -4.45 -3.48
N PRO A 133 12.79 -5.22 -3.29
CA PRO A 133 12.75 -6.67 -3.22
C PRO A 133 12.09 -7.11 -1.91
N VAL A 134 10.93 -7.74 -2.01
CA VAL A 134 10.19 -8.31 -0.88
C VAL A 134 9.97 -9.79 -1.14
N ARG A 135 10.65 -10.66 -0.37
CA ARG A 135 10.54 -12.14 -0.48
C ARG A 135 10.75 -12.63 -1.92
N GLY A 136 11.81 -12.16 -2.57
CA GLY A 136 12.18 -12.57 -3.94
C GLY A 136 11.33 -11.96 -5.06
N ARG A 137 10.37 -11.08 -4.76
CA ARG A 137 9.62 -10.32 -5.79
C ARG A 137 9.74 -8.82 -5.58
N LEU A 138 9.91 -8.09 -6.68
CA LEU A 138 9.85 -6.63 -6.66
C LEU A 138 8.41 -6.17 -6.42
N ARG A 139 8.20 -5.37 -5.38
CA ARG A 139 6.91 -4.75 -5.06
C ARG A 139 7.09 -3.26 -4.85
N HIS A 140 6.11 -2.47 -5.23
CA HIS A 140 6.13 -1.05 -4.91
C HIS A 140 6.11 -0.88 -3.38
N TYR A 141 6.97 -0.01 -2.86
CA TYR A 141 7.04 0.22 -1.42
C TYR A 141 6.40 1.55 -1.01
N MET A 142 6.13 2.43 -1.98
CA MET A 142 5.55 3.74 -1.79
C MET A 142 4.06 3.73 -2.12
N ASN A 143 3.23 4.35 -1.27
CA ASN A 143 1.79 4.48 -1.56
C ASN A 143 1.63 5.41 -2.77
N PRO A 144 1.06 4.93 -3.88
CA PRO A 144 1.05 5.65 -5.15
C PRO A 144 0.34 7.00 -5.07
N SER A 145 -0.90 7.02 -4.58
CA SER A 145 -1.70 8.25 -4.45
C SER A 145 -1.10 9.18 -3.42
N ASN A 146 -0.63 8.65 -2.29
CA ASN A 146 0.04 9.44 -1.25
C ASN A 146 1.31 10.11 -1.81
N PHE A 147 2.10 9.38 -2.58
CA PHE A 147 3.32 9.91 -3.18
C PHE A 147 3.04 10.98 -4.22
N GLY A 148 2.04 10.79 -5.08
CA GLY A 148 1.62 11.84 -6.02
C GLY A 148 1.20 13.13 -5.30
N ILE A 149 0.39 13.01 -4.25
CA ILE A 149 -0.01 14.15 -3.40
C ILE A 149 1.22 14.80 -2.75
N THR A 150 2.11 14.01 -2.14
CA THR A 150 3.34 14.53 -1.53
C THR A 150 4.20 15.29 -2.54
N VAL A 151 4.40 14.76 -3.75
CA VAL A 151 5.22 15.42 -4.77
C VAL A 151 4.54 16.71 -5.25
N ILE A 152 3.21 16.72 -5.44
CA ILE A 152 2.49 17.96 -5.75
C ILE A 152 2.74 19.02 -4.67
N LEU A 153 2.56 18.67 -3.39
CA LEU A 153 2.68 19.62 -2.28
C LEU A 153 4.12 20.16 -2.11
N LEU A 154 5.13 19.40 -2.54
CA LEU A 154 6.52 19.84 -2.50
C LEU A 154 6.92 20.70 -3.70
N VAL A 155 6.34 20.44 -4.88
CA VAL A 155 6.69 21.12 -6.14
C VAL A 155 5.84 22.37 -6.36
N PHE A 156 4.57 22.33 -5.97
CA PHE A 156 3.60 23.39 -6.17
C PHE A 156 3.19 24.00 -4.82
N PRO A 157 3.83 25.10 -4.39
CA PRO A 157 3.59 25.68 -3.06
C PRO A 157 2.19 26.28 -2.89
N TRP A 158 1.47 26.52 -4.00
CA TRP A 158 0.09 27.00 -4.01
C TRP A 158 -0.94 25.86 -3.96
N ALA A 159 -0.53 24.61 -4.14
CA ALA A 159 -1.40 23.45 -4.01
C ALA A 159 -1.62 23.11 -2.53
N SER A 160 -2.79 22.60 -2.20
CA SER A 160 -3.14 22.20 -0.85
C SER A 160 -3.85 20.85 -0.83
N ILE A 161 -4.11 20.34 0.36
CA ILE A 161 -5.00 19.18 0.56
C ILE A 161 -6.44 19.68 0.51
N ALA A 162 -7.34 18.84 -0.01
CA ALA A 162 -8.78 19.08 0.08
C ALA A 162 -9.19 19.39 1.52
N PRO A 163 -9.83 20.55 1.77
CA PRO A 163 -10.15 20.97 3.12
C PRO A 163 -11.23 20.07 3.74
N PRO A 164 -11.27 19.89 5.08
CA PRO A 164 -12.22 18.97 5.71
C PRO A 164 -13.70 19.23 5.41
N TYR A 165 -14.10 20.50 5.24
CA TYR A 165 -15.48 20.89 4.92
C TYR A 165 -15.92 20.42 3.54
N HIS A 166 -14.99 20.17 2.61
CA HIS A 166 -15.26 19.69 1.26
C HIS A 166 -16.04 18.36 1.25
N PHE A 167 -16.00 17.62 2.35
CA PHE A 167 -16.69 16.34 2.51
C PHE A 167 -18.05 16.45 3.19
N THR A 168 -18.46 17.64 3.65
CA THR A 168 -19.65 17.82 4.48
C THR A 168 -20.38 19.16 4.22
N GLU A 169 -19.98 19.94 3.22
CA GLU A 169 -20.44 21.32 3.00
C GLU A 169 -21.97 21.45 2.88
N HIS A 170 -22.59 20.59 2.06
CA HIS A 170 -24.04 20.63 1.86
C HIS A 170 -24.84 19.81 2.89
N ILE A 171 -24.18 19.28 3.91
CA ILE A 171 -24.78 18.34 4.87
C ILE A 171 -24.64 18.89 6.27
N SER A 172 -25.76 18.93 7.00
CA SER A 172 -25.79 19.41 8.38
C SER A 172 -26.65 18.50 9.26
N GLY A 173 -26.45 18.61 10.58
CA GLY A 173 -27.20 17.84 11.56
C GLY A 173 -26.71 16.39 11.69
N TRP A 174 -27.61 15.46 12.00
CA TRP A 174 -27.27 14.07 12.28
C TRP A 174 -26.73 13.30 11.06
N VAL A 175 -27.04 13.76 9.84
CA VAL A 175 -26.59 13.13 8.58
C VAL A 175 -25.07 13.30 8.39
N ASP A 176 -24.48 14.36 8.96
CA ASP A 176 -23.04 14.59 8.92
C ASP A 176 -22.25 13.44 9.56
N TRP A 177 -22.81 12.83 10.61
CA TRP A 177 -22.21 11.65 11.27
C TRP A 177 -22.38 10.35 10.48
N LEU A 178 -23.34 10.28 9.56
CA LEU A 178 -23.61 9.08 8.78
C LEU A 178 -22.47 8.78 7.79
N ILE A 179 -21.88 9.82 7.19
CA ILE A 179 -20.80 9.68 6.20
C ILE A 179 -19.53 9.07 6.82
N PRO A 180 -18.94 9.66 7.88
CA PRO A 180 -17.88 9.03 8.68
C PRO A 180 -18.22 7.59 9.06
N ALA A 181 -19.43 7.33 9.54
CA ALA A 181 -19.84 6.00 9.99
C ALA A 181 -19.82 4.97 8.85
N ILE A 182 -20.36 5.32 7.68
CA ILE A 182 -20.35 4.44 6.49
C ILE A 182 -18.91 4.16 6.04
N ILE A 183 -18.05 5.19 6.01
CA ILE A 183 -16.64 5.04 5.60
C ILE A 183 -15.89 4.15 6.61
N ILE A 184 -16.12 4.32 7.92
CA ILE A 184 -15.51 3.47 8.96
C ILE A 184 -15.99 2.04 8.82
N VAL A 185 -17.30 1.80 8.68
CA VAL A 185 -17.85 0.44 8.59
C VAL A 185 -17.37 -0.25 7.31
N GLY A 186 -17.47 0.42 6.16
CA GLY A 186 -17.01 -0.10 4.88
C GLY A 186 -15.50 -0.37 4.88
N GLY A 187 -14.72 0.61 5.32
CA GLY A 187 -13.28 0.53 5.46
C GLY A 187 -12.82 -0.57 6.40
N THR A 188 -13.39 -0.64 7.60
CA THR A 188 -13.08 -1.66 8.61
C THR A 188 -13.46 -3.05 8.12
N MET A 189 -14.58 -3.21 7.41
CA MET A 189 -14.98 -4.49 6.84
C MET A 189 -13.98 -4.97 5.78
N ILE A 190 -13.57 -4.10 4.87
CA ILE A 190 -12.54 -4.41 3.86
C ILE A 190 -11.22 -4.75 4.55
N ASN A 191 -10.82 -3.95 5.54
CA ASN A 191 -9.54 -4.11 6.23
C ASN A 191 -9.47 -5.33 7.14
N GLY A 192 -10.59 -5.71 7.77
CA GLY A 192 -10.71 -6.88 8.61
C GLY A 192 -10.82 -8.18 7.82
N LYS A 193 -11.67 -8.22 6.78
CA LYS A 193 -11.99 -9.47 6.07
C LYS A 193 -11.12 -9.73 4.85
N LEU A 194 -10.70 -8.70 4.11
CA LEU A 194 -10.05 -8.85 2.81
C LEU A 194 -8.55 -8.56 2.84
N THR A 195 -8.12 -7.49 3.50
CA THR A 195 -6.71 -7.04 3.45
C THR A 195 -5.89 -7.40 4.70
N GLY A 196 -6.54 -7.68 5.83
CA GLY A 196 -5.88 -8.08 7.08
C GLY A 196 -5.05 -6.98 7.71
N ARG A 197 -5.56 -5.74 7.70
CA ARG A 197 -4.83 -4.51 8.08
C ARG A 197 -5.27 -3.88 9.41
N MET A 198 -6.09 -4.59 10.20
CA MET A 198 -6.56 -4.11 11.51
C MET A 198 -5.43 -3.76 12.50
N PRO A 199 -4.33 -4.55 12.61
CA PRO A 199 -3.22 -4.18 13.50
C PRO A 199 -2.54 -2.86 13.09
N LEU A 200 -2.48 -2.57 11.78
CA LEU A 200 -1.96 -1.31 11.27
C LEU A 200 -2.85 -0.14 11.69
N LEU A 201 -4.16 -0.28 11.50
CA LEU A 201 -5.15 0.73 11.90
C LEU A 201 -5.06 1.02 13.40
N LEU A 202 -4.95 -0.04 14.21
CA LEU A 202 -4.81 0.08 15.66
C LEU A 202 -3.53 0.84 16.04
N GLY A 203 -2.40 0.51 15.43
CA GLY A 203 -1.13 1.21 15.65
C GLY A 203 -1.20 2.68 15.23
N TRP A 204 -1.79 2.96 14.08
CA TRP A 204 -1.99 4.32 13.59
C TRP A 204 -2.85 5.15 14.55
N VAL A 205 -4.06 4.70 14.86
CA VAL A 205 -5.02 5.45 15.70
C VAL A 205 -4.52 5.60 17.14
N SER A 206 -3.99 4.52 17.74
CA SER A 206 -3.53 4.56 19.13
C SER A 206 -2.31 5.46 19.31
N VAL A 207 -1.30 5.34 18.45
CA VAL A 207 -0.10 6.18 18.53
C VAL A 207 -0.41 7.60 18.12
N PHE A 208 -1.33 7.84 17.18
CA PHE A 208 -1.78 9.19 16.84
C PHE A 208 -2.42 9.89 18.04
N ALA A 209 -3.31 9.21 18.77
CA ALA A 209 -3.91 9.77 19.97
C ALA A 209 -2.86 10.02 21.06
N LEU A 210 -1.97 9.06 21.29
CA LEU A 210 -0.90 9.18 22.28
C LEU A 210 0.04 10.35 21.96
N GLN A 211 0.53 10.46 20.73
CA GLN A 211 1.43 11.56 20.33
C GLN A 211 0.72 12.91 20.39
N ALA A 212 -0.58 12.98 20.14
CA ALA A 212 -1.35 14.23 20.24
C ALA A 212 -1.41 14.71 21.70
N ILE A 213 -1.62 13.79 22.64
CA ILE A 213 -1.60 14.07 24.09
C ILE A 213 -0.20 14.48 24.52
N VAL A 214 0.83 13.72 24.16
CA VAL A 214 2.23 14.02 24.48
C VAL A 214 2.63 15.39 23.93
N ARG A 215 2.27 15.71 22.68
CA ARG A 215 2.56 17.01 22.10
C ARG A 215 1.83 18.14 22.81
N GLY A 216 0.58 17.90 23.24
CA GLY A 216 -0.16 18.92 23.99
C GLY A 216 0.39 19.19 25.39
N ILE A 217 0.98 18.19 26.04
CA ILE A 217 1.63 18.35 27.35
C ILE A 217 3.01 19.01 27.23
N LEU A 218 3.80 18.64 26.21
CA LEU A 218 5.20 19.06 26.08
C LEU A 218 5.41 20.35 25.28
N PHE A 219 4.51 20.66 24.34
CA PHE A 219 4.65 21.77 23.38
C PHE A 219 3.43 22.70 23.37
N ASP A 220 2.63 22.68 24.45
CA ASP A 220 1.45 23.54 24.66
C ASP A 220 0.43 23.54 23.50
N THR A 221 0.41 22.47 22.70
CA THR A 221 -0.57 22.31 21.62
C THR A 221 -1.94 21.96 22.22
N SER A 222 -3.02 22.57 21.72
CA SER A 222 -4.37 22.17 22.14
C SER A 222 -4.63 20.68 21.85
N ILE A 223 -4.76 19.88 22.91
CA ILE A 223 -5.02 18.44 22.83
C ILE A 223 -6.34 18.17 22.11
N SER A 224 -7.39 18.94 22.43
CA SER A 224 -8.70 18.81 21.80
C SER A 224 -8.65 19.13 20.32
N ALA A 225 -7.91 20.16 19.90
CA ALA A 225 -7.72 20.47 18.48
C ALA A 225 -6.93 19.37 17.75
N ALA A 226 -5.88 18.84 18.38
CA ALA A 226 -5.08 17.76 17.80
C ALA A 226 -5.87 16.46 17.63
N LEU A 227 -6.67 16.07 18.63
CA LEU A 227 -7.55 14.91 18.56
C LEU A 227 -8.77 15.14 17.65
N GLY A 228 -9.24 16.39 17.53
CA GLY A 228 -10.34 16.77 16.65
C GLY A 228 -10.07 16.42 15.18
N MET A 229 -8.82 16.36 14.76
CA MET A 229 -8.47 15.86 13.42
C MET A 229 -8.99 14.43 13.17
N MET A 230 -9.04 13.58 14.20
CA MET A 230 -9.43 12.17 14.07
C MET A 230 -10.91 11.98 13.71
N THR A 231 -11.75 12.99 13.97
CA THR A 231 -13.17 12.96 13.65
C THR A 231 -13.44 13.41 12.21
N GLY A 232 -12.47 14.05 11.55
CA GLY A 232 -12.61 14.55 10.19
C GLY A 232 -12.68 13.44 9.14
N VAL A 233 -13.56 13.62 8.14
CA VAL A 233 -13.75 12.67 7.04
C VAL A 233 -12.42 12.38 6.31
N ALA A 234 -11.59 13.40 6.09
CA ALA A 234 -10.26 13.23 5.47
C ALA A 234 -9.34 12.28 6.26
N PHE A 235 -9.33 12.39 7.59
CA PHE A 235 -8.55 11.48 8.45
C PHE A 235 -9.09 10.05 8.37
N ILE A 236 -10.41 9.89 8.37
CA ILE A 236 -11.07 8.58 8.31
C ILE A 236 -10.83 7.90 6.95
N LEU A 237 -10.92 8.66 5.86
CA LEU A 237 -10.59 8.20 4.52
C LEU A 237 -9.13 7.79 4.43
N PHE A 238 -8.22 8.65 4.89
CA PHE A 238 -6.79 8.33 4.92
C PHE A 238 -6.52 7.03 5.71
N THR A 239 -7.13 6.91 6.89
CA THR A 239 -7.01 5.76 7.78
C THR A 239 -7.53 4.47 7.11
N ASN A 240 -8.71 4.49 6.50
CA ASN A 240 -9.33 3.27 6.01
C ASN A 240 -8.93 2.90 4.57
N TYR A 241 -8.54 3.89 3.77
CA TYR A 241 -8.41 3.78 2.32
C TYR A 241 -6.99 4.11 1.82
N MET A 242 -6.13 4.79 2.59
CA MET A 242 -4.76 5.09 2.13
C MET A 242 -3.67 4.36 2.90
N ILE A 243 -3.63 4.51 4.22
CA ILE A 243 -2.52 3.95 5.01
C ILE A 243 -2.51 2.41 5.00
N THR A 244 -3.63 1.77 4.67
CA THR A 244 -3.81 0.32 4.63
C THR A 244 -3.44 -0.33 3.29
N ASP A 245 -2.86 0.42 2.35
CA ASP A 245 -2.48 -0.11 1.03
C ASP A 245 -1.64 -1.40 1.16
N PRO A 246 -2.15 -2.56 0.69
CA PRO A 246 -1.49 -3.83 0.92
C PRO A 246 -0.12 -3.96 0.23
N GLY A 247 0.14 -3.17 -0.81
CA GLY A 247 1.40 -3.20 -1.54
C GLY A 247 2.56 -2.65 -0.72
N THR A 248 2.29 -1.65 0.12
CA THR A 248 3.30 -0.81 0.76
C THR A 248 3.49 -1.10 2.25
N THR A 249 2.56 -1.87 2.83
CA THR A 249 2.51 -2.14 4.26
C THR A 249 3.00 -3.55 4.61
N PRO A 250 3.70 -3.75 5.77
CA PRO A 250 4.24 -5.06 6.17
C PRO A 250 3.17 -6.15 6.35
N ALA A 251 3.49 -7.42 6.14
CA ALA A 251 2.50 -8.50 6.29
C ALA A 251 2.25 -8.92 7.75
N LYS A 252 3.30 -8.96 8.59
CA LYS A 252 3.21 -9.47 9.98
C LYS A 252 2.44 -8.48 10.89
N PRO A 253 1.53 -8.93 11.77
CA PRO A 253 0.74 -8.07 12.65
C PRO A 253 1.54 -7.06 13.49
N ALA A 254 2.63 -7.51 14.14
CA ALA A 254 3.47 -6.60 14.93
C ALA A 254 4.15 -5.52 14.06
N ALA A 255 4.65 -5.91 12.88
CA ALA A 255 5.25 -4.97 11.93
C ALA A 255 4.22 -4.01 11.33
N GLN A 256 2.96 -4.44 11.19
CA GLN A 256 1.85 -3.58 10.79
C GLN A 256 1.57 -2.50 11.86
N PHE A 257 1.48 -2.90 13.13
CA PHE A 257 1.30 -1.97 14.24
C PHE A 257 2.44 -0.96 14.31
N LEU A 258 3.69 -1.43 14.23
CA LEU A 258 4.87 -0.56 14.22
C LEU A 258 4.91 0.37 13.01
N PHE A 259 4.45 -0.09 11.84
CA PHE A 259 4.35 0.76 10.65
C PHE A 259 3.31 1.87 10.86
N GLY A 260 2.07 1.53 11.24
CA GLY A 260 1.02 2.52 11.50
C GLY A 260 1.41 3.50 12.61
N GLY A 261 1.97 2.98 13.70
CA GLY A 261 2.50 3.79 14.81
C GLY A 261 3.68 4.67 14.40
N GLY A 262 4.58 4.16 13.54
CA GLY A 262 5.69 4.94 12.99
C GLY A 262 5.22 6.11 12.13
N VAL A 263 4.18 5.94 11.31
CA VAL A 263 3.57 7.05 10.56
C VAL A 263 2.97 8.09 11.50
N ALA A 264 2.26 7.66 12.55
CA ALA A 264 1.70 8.58 13.55
C ALA A 264 2.78 9.33 14.34
N ALA A 265 3.87 8.66 14.73
CA ALA A 265 5.00 9.28 15.40
C ALA A 265 5.71 10.29 14.49
N MET A 266 5.95 9.92 13.22
CA MET A 266 6.54 10.83 12.23
C MET A 266 5.64 12.04 11.98
N TYR A 267 4.33 11.85 11.91
CA TYR A 267 3.37 12.97 11.86
C TYR A 267 3.57 13.91 13.06
N GLY A 268 3.69 13.35 14.28
CA GLY A 268 3.95 14.12 15.48
C GLY A 268 5.21 14.98 15.39
N VAL A 269 6.32 14.40 14.90
CA VAL A 269 7.59 15.10 14.67
C VAL A 269 7.43 16.24 13.67
N LEU A 270 6.78 15.99 12.54
CA LEU A 270 6.54 17.02 11.51
C LEU A 270 5.71 18.17 12.04
N MET A 271 4.69 17.89 12.88
CA MET A 271 3.86 18.92 13.49
C MET A 271 4.65 19.80 14.49
N VAL A 272 5.54 19.21 15.28
CA VAL A 272 6.44 19.98 16.17
C VAL A 272 7.40 20.85 15.35
N ALA A 273 7.84 20.36 14.20
CA ALA A 273 8.66 21.13 13.25
C ALA A 273 7.84 22.16 12.44
N HIS A 274 6.55 22.34 12.75
CA HIS A 274 5.62 23.24 12.04
C HIS A 274 5.50 22.96 10.53
N ILE A 275 5.67 21.71 10.11
CA ILE A 275 5.53 21.29 8.72
C ILE A 275 4.05 20.95 8.46
N ALA A 276 3.44 21.69 7.54
CA ALA A 276 2.07 21.44 7.08
C ALA A 276 1.95 20.10 6.34
N TYR A 277 0.71 19.63 6.12
CA TYR A 277 0.42 18.42 5.32
C TYR A 277 1.04 17.13 5.89
N GLY A 278 1.24 17.10 7.21
CA GLY A 278 2.03 16.09 7.91
C GLY A 278 1.60 14.64 7.65
N ILE A 279 0.30 14.35 7.47
CA ILE A 279 -0.16 12.95 7.27
C ILE A 279 0.44 12.34 6.00
N PHE A 280 0.42 13.09 4.90
CA PHE A 280 0.92 12.61 3.60
C PHE A 280 2.45 12.52 3.61
N LEU A 281 3.12 13.56 4.13
CA LEU A 281 4.58 13.60 4.26
C LEU A 281 5.10 12.51 5.20
N ALA A 282 4.48 12.30 6.36
CA ALA A 282 4.86 11.26 7.31
C ALA A 282 4.77 9.88 6.66
N THR A 283 3.69 9.62 5.94
CA THR A 283 3.50 8.34 5.24
C THR A 283 4.53 8.13 4.15
N ALA A 284 4.80 9.16 3.35
CA ALA A 284 5.83 9.11 2.31
C ALA A 284 7.22 8.85 2.90
N LEU A 285 7.59 9.54 3.98
CA LEU A 285 8.87 9.35 4.68
C LEU A 285 9.00 7.95 5.28
N VAL A 286 7.98 7.45 5.97
CA VAL A 286 8.04 6.10 6.56
C VAL A 286 8.09 5.02 5.48
N CYS A 287 7.36 5.19 4.39
CA CYS A 287 7.47 4.31 3.22
C CYS A 287 8.87 4.37 2.61
N LEU A 288 9.46 5.56 2.48
CA LEU A 288 10.82 5.75 1.97
C LEU A 288 11.86 5.06 2.86
N ILE A 289 11.82 5.30 4.17
CA ILE A 289 12.70 4.67 5.15
C ILE A 289 12.58 3.14 5.07
N ARG A 290 11.37 2.61 5.03
CA ARG A 290 11.13 1.16 4.86
C ARG A 290 11.67 0.65 3.52
N GLY A 291 11.48 1.38 2.43
CA GLY A 291 11.99 1.02 1.11
C GLY A 291 13.51 0.95 1.07
N MET A 292 14.18 1.96 1.63
CA MET A 292 15.64 2.01 1.77
C MET A 292 16.14 0.87 2.66
N PHE A 293 15.46 0.58 3.78
CA PHE A 293 15.81 -0.54 4.65
C PHE A 293 15.73 -1.89 3.92
N LEU A 294 14.69 -2.12 3.11
CA LEU A 294 14.54 -3.35 2.32
C LEU A 294 15.65 -3.50 1.27
N TRP A 295 16.03 -2.40 0.61
CA TRP A 295 17.17 -2.38 -0.30
C TRP A 295 18.49 -2.64 0.42
N GLY A 296 18.70 -2.04 1.59
CA GLY A 296 19.87 -2.29 2.44
C GLY A 296 19.99 -3.76 2.83
N LEU A 297 18.91 -4.39 3.27
CA LEU A 297 18.87 -5.83 3.56
C LEU A 297 19.17 -6.69 2.33
N HIS A 298 18.68 -6.30 1.15
CA HIS A 298 18.96 -7.04 -0.07
C HIS A 298 20.44 -6.99 -0.45
N VAL A 299 21.06 -5.82 -0.37
CA VAL A 299 22.49 -5.64 -0.65
C VAL A 299 23.35 -6.43 0.34
N THR A 300 23.03 -6.37 1.64
CA THR A 300 23.80 -7.09 2.67
C THR A 300 23.64 -8.61 2.56
N ASN A 301 22.42 -9.10 2.29
CA ASN A 301 22.20 -10.53 2.07
C ASN A 301 22.94 -11.03 0.83
N LYS A 302 22.90 -10.27 -0.28
CA LYS A 302 23.64 -10.62 -1.51
C LYS A 302 25.15 -10.64 -1.27
N ALA A 303 25.68 -9.70 -0.49
CA ALA A 303 27.09 -9.69 -0.12
C ALA A 303 27.47 -10.89 0.77
N ARG A 304 26.61 -11.28 1.71
CA ARG A 304 26.79 -12.49 2.54
C ARG A 304 26.78 -13.76 1.70
N GLU A 305 25.80 -13.90 0.80
CA GLU A 305 25.71 -15.04 -0.12
C GLU A 305 26.95 -15.15 -1.01
N GLN A 306 27.45 -14.04 -1.55
CA GLN A 306 28.69 -14.01 -2.33
C GLN A 306 29.92 -14.39 -1.50
N HIS A 307 30.00 -13.94 -0.25
CA HIS A 307 31.08 -14.29 0.66
C HIS A 307 31.05 -15.79 1.02
N GLU A 308 29.88 -16.33 1.33
CA GLU A 308 29.70 -17.77 1.59
C GLU A 308 30.07 -18.62 0.36
N LEU A 309 29.70 -18.20 -0.85
CA LEU A 309 30.10 -18.87 -2.09
C LEU A 309 31.61 -18.81 -2.30
N THR A 310 32.25 -17.68 -1.97
CA THR A 310 33.72 -17.53 -2.07
C THR A 310 34.43 -18.43 -1.06
N LEU A 311 33.93 -18.49 0.18
CA LEU A 311 34.47 -19.36 1.23
C LEU A 311 34.27 -20.85 0.89
N ARG A 312 33.13 -21.22 0.30
CA ARG A 312 32.89 -22.58 -0.22
C ARG A 312 33.84 -22.91 -1.38
N ALA A 313 34.02 -21.99 -2.34
CA ALA A 313 34.97 -22.16 -3.43
C ALA A 313 36.42 -22.28 -2.96
N ALA A 314 36.76 -21.62 -1.84
CA ALA A 314 38.06 -21.72 -1.17
C ALA A 314 38.21 -22.95 -0.25
N GLY A 315 37.18 -23.81 -0.16
CA GLY A 315 37.20 -25.01 0.70
C GLY A 315 37.10 -24.75 2.20
N ALA A 316 36.81 -23.52 2.62
CA ALA A 316 36.70 -23.13 4.03
C ALA A 316 35.34 -23.43 4.67
N LEU A 317 34.34 -23.82 3.86
CA LEU A 317 33.01 -24.26 4.29
C LEU A 317 32.67 -25.60 3.63
N PRO A 318 32.07 -26.56 4.37
CA PRO A 318 31.63 -27.81 3.80
C PRO A 318 30.54 -27.58 2.72
N ASP A 319 30.57 -28.42 1.68
CA ASP A 319 29.60 -28.36 0.60
C ASP A 319 28.17 -28.61 1.12
N ALA A 320 27.20 -27.90 0.55
CA ALA A 320 25.79 -27.99 0.97
C ALA A 320 25.19 -29.41 0.86
N GLY A 321 25.85 -30.33 0.14
CA GLY A 321 25.50 -31.74 0.02
C GLY A 321 26.13 -32.67 1.07
N GLN A 322 27.00 -32.17 1.96
CA GLN A 322 27.69 -32.96 3.00
C GLN A 322 27.13 -32.77 4.41
N LEU A 323 25.97 -32.12 4.57
CA LEU A 323 25.27 -32.15 5.86
C LEU A 323 24.97 -33.61 6.21
N PRO A 324 25.51 -34.15 7.32
CA PRO A 324 25.18 -35.50 7.75
C PRO A 324 23.66 -35.57 7.92
N ALA A 325 23.05 -36.62 7.35
CA ALA A 325 21.66 -36.93 7.64
C ALA A 325 21.44 -36.87 9.16
N PRO A 326 20.35 -36.26 9.65
CA PRO A 326 20.11 -36.18 11.09
C PRO A 326 20.22 -37.59 11.65
N ALA A 327 21.14 -37.78 12.59
CA ALA A 327 21.42 -39.06 13.19
C ALA A 327 20.11 -39.66 13.69
N THR A 328 19.65 -40.71 13.02
CA THR A 328 18.66 -41.63 13.58
C THR A 328 19.29 -42.17 14.84
N ASN A 329 18.83 -41.70 16.00
CA ASN A 329 19.14 -42.29 17.29
C ASN A 329 18.74 -43.76 17.23
N ALA A 330 19.72 -44.63 16.98
CA ALA A 330 19.61 -46.04 17.23
C ALA A 330 19.61 -46.22 18.75
N THR A 331 18.42 -46.21 19.35
CA THR A 331 18.23 -46.80 20.67
C THR A 331 18.36 -48.31 20.53
N THR A 332 19.51 -48.83 20.95
CA THR A 332 19.75 -50.23 21.24
C THR A 332 18.74 -50.75 22.26
N GLY A 333 18.31 -51.99 22.04
CA GLY A 333 17.20 -52.68 22.70
C GLY A 333 17.26 -52.74 24.22
N GLY A 334 16.07 -52.68 24.80
CA GLY A 334 15.73 -53.15 26.14
C GLY A 334 14.35 -53.81 26.05
N ASN A 335 14.35 -55.14 26.05
CA ASN A 335 13.19 -56.00 25.96
C ASN A 335 12.32 -55.89 27.23
N HIS A 336 11.03 -55.60 27.10
CA HIS A 336 10.00 -56.14 28.00
C HIS A 336 8.60 -55.98 27.41
N ASP A 337 7.96 -57.13 27.15
CA ASP A 337 6.52 -57.32 27.00
C ASP A 337 5.72 -56.58 28.08
N ASP A 338 4.64 -55.86 27.72
CA ASP A 338 3.28 -56.36 27.94
C ASP A 338 2.17 -55.45 27.34
N LYS A 339 1.21 -56.13 26.72
CA LYS A 339 -0.21 -55.87 26.41
C LYS A 339 -0.84 -54.46 26.43
N VAL A 340 -1.52 -54.17 25.30
CA VAL A 340 -2.97 -53.88 25.10
C VAL A 340 -3.70 -53.07 26.20
N VAL A 341 -4.30 -51.93 25.83
CA VAL A 341 -5.77 -51.67 25.84
C VAL A 341 -6.06 -50.17 25.56
N ARG A 342 -7.07 -49.96 24.72
CA ARG A 342 -7.77 -48.73 24.34
C ARG A 342 -8.27 -47.91 25.53
N THR A 343 -8.28 -46.58 25.40
CA THR A 343 -9.47 -45.74 25.63
C THR A 343 -9.30 -44.39 24.97
#